data_AF-A0A519ZAD4-F1
#
_entry.id   AF-A0A519ZAD4-F1
#
_cell.length_a   1.000
_cell.length_b   1.000
_cell.length_c   1.000
_cell.angle_alpha   90.00
_cell.angle_beta   90.00
_cell.angle_gamma   90.00
#
_symmetry.space_group_name_H-M   'P 1'
#
loop_
_entity.id
_entity.type
_entity.pdbx_description
1 polymer ?
#
loop_
_entity_poly.entity_id
_entity_poly.type
_entity_poly.pdbx_seq_one_letter_code
_entity_poly.pdbx_strand_id
1 'polypeptide(L)'
;MILIQRSRHPLVLKHRSNPVALQLLILTHLLSSQAVSNATFTYSFIPLGWLLSTYTMFKYFSTLFHNNSTSQNFEINKTEFYRWVKQTGDKWLDVYVAGVVFGGRPGEAPQVPKDFQVIDNSLLLTFGTTERLWIQEPIGIQISELEFSIQSAKVVRWGWHYYGRPQTSLNWCEQVSIVNGNQITKTVLCPLDGGIETKVTVFEFDQSLPIVSVRPCLS
;
A
#
# COMPACT_ATOMS: atom_id res chain seq x y z
N MET A 1 20.82 16.49 -28.93
CA MET A 1 20.11 17.04 -27.76
C MET A 1 18.64 16.69 -27.91
N ILE A 2 18.19 15.58 -27.32
CA ILE A 2 16.80 15.12 -27.43
C ILE A 2 16.06 15.65 -26.20
N LEU A 3 15.13 16.57 -26.43
CA LEU A 3 14.20 17.06 -25.40
C LEU A 3 13.11 16.01 -25.19
N ILE A 4 13.16 15.29 -24.07
CA ILE A 4 12.08 14.42 -23.62
C ILE A 4 11.11 15.29 -22.82
N GLN A 5 9.98 15.64 -23.42
CA GLN A 5 8.89 16.30 -22.73
C GLN A 5 8.02 15.24 -22.02
N ARG A 6 8.32 14.97 -20.74
CA ARG A 6 7.52 14.09 -19.88
C ARG A 6 6.20 14.79 -19.52
N SER A 7 5.08 14.22 -19.93
CA SER A 7 3.74 14.63 -19.47
C SER A 7 3.57 14.33 -17.98
N ARG A 8 3.28 15.35 -17.17
CA ARG A 8 3.19 15.30 -15.70
C ARG A 8 1.78 15.63 -15.19
N HIS A 9 0.74 14.96 -15.69
CA HIS A 9 -0.59 15.13 -15.11
C HIS A 9 -1.12 13.80 -14.58
N PRO A 10 -1.19 13.60 -13.25
CA PRO A 10 -1.91 12.47 -12.69
C PRO A 10 -3.39 12.60 -13.08
N LEU A 11 -3.97 11.51 -13.59
CA LEU A 11 -5.43 11.37 -13.67
C LEU A 11 -5.98 11.35 -12.24
N VAL A 12 -6.52 12.48 -11.78
CA VAL A 12 -7.19 12.59 -10.48
C VAL A 12 -8.68 12.37 -10.72
N LEU A 13 -9.13 11.12 -10.59
CA LEU A 13 -10.56 10.81 -10.53
C LEU A 13 -11.06 11.11 -9.11
N LYS A 14 -11.59 12.31 -8.89
CA LYS A 14 -12.25 12.68 -7.63
C LYS A 14 -13.72 12.23 -7.71
N HIS A 15 -14.00 11.01 -7.26
CA HIS A 15 -15.36 10.49 -7.22
C HIS A 15 -15.90 10.53 -5.78
N ARG A 16 -16.94 11.33 -5.53
CA ARG A 16 -17.78 11.20 -4.32
C ARG A 16 -18.83 10.14 -4.62
N SER A 17 -18.49 8.87 -4.46
CA SER A 17 -19.41 7.75 -4.69
C SER A 17 -19.89 7.15 -3.38
N ASN A 18 -21.15 6.69 -3.41
CA ASN A 18 -21.61 5.63 -2.53
C ASN A 18 -20.65 4.42 -2.65
N PRO A 19 -20.19 3.81 -1.53
CA PRO A 19 -19.21 2.72 -1.55
C PRO A 19 -19.54 1.54 -2.50
N VAL A 20 -20.83 1.33 -2.85
CA VAL A 20 -21.24 0.36 -3.90
C VAL A 20 -20.63 0.67 -5.26
N ALA A 21 -20.71 1.93 -5.68
CA ALA A 21 -20.35 2.33 -7.03
C ALA A 21 -18.84 2.20 -7.25
N LEU A 22 -18.04 2.36 -6.19
CA LEU A 22 -16.59 2.21 -6.24
C LEU A 22 -16.15 0.74 -6.34
N GLN A 23 -16.81 -0.17 -5.59
CA GLN A 23 -16.55 -1.61 -5.72
C GLN A 23 -16.90 -2.11 -7.12
N LEU A 24 -18.00 -1.61 -7.70
CA LEU A 24 -18.41 -1.96 -9.06
C LEU A 24 -17.44 -1.42 -10.13
N LEU A 25 -16.90 -0.20 -9.95
CA LEU A 25 -15.95 0.42 -10.89
C LEU A 25 -14.57 -0.26 -10.89
N ILE A 26 -14.11 -0.71 -9.72
CA ILE A 26 -12.86 -1.47 -9.59
C ILE A 26 -13.03 -2.87 -10.21
N LEU A 27 -14.20 -3.51 -10.02
CA LEU A 27 -14.50 -4.80 -10.64
C LEU A 27 -14.60 -4.71 -12.17
N THR A 28 -15.22 -3.66 -12.73
CA THR A 28 -15.34 -3.48 -14.18
C THR A 28 -14.00 -3.17 -14.84
N HIS A 29 -13.11 -2.41 -14.21
CA HIS A 29 -11.76 -2.20 -14.73
C HIS A 29 -10.87 -3.45 -14.66
N LEU A 30 -11.07 -4.32 -13.66
CA LEU A 30 -10.38 -5.61 -13.59
C LEU A 30 -10.90 -6.59 -14.66
N LEU A 31 -12.22 -6.60 -14.91
CA LEU A 31 -12.85 -7.49 -15.90
C LEU A 31 -12.64 -7.05 -17.36
N SER A 32 -12.41 -5.76 -17.63
CA SER A 32 -12.15 -5.28 -19.00
C SER A 32 -10.75 -5.64 -19.53
N SER A 33 -9.88 -6.24 -18.72
CA SER A 33 -8.56 -6.72 -19.16
C SER A 33 -8.53 -8.17 -19.63
N GLN A 34 -9.66 -8.88 -19.54
CA GLN A 34 -9.84 -10.18 -20.19
C GLN A 34 -10.99 -10.10 -21.18
N ALA A 35 -10.69 -10.33 -22.45
CA ALA A 35 -11.68 -10.41 -23.51
C ALA A 35 -12.62 -11.59 -23.25
N VAL A 36 -13.85 -11.30 -22.80
CA VAL A 36 -15.00 -12.21 -22.95
C VAL A 36 -16.26 -11.39 -23.22
N SER A 37 -17.00 -11.84 -24.23
CA SER A 37 -18.20 -11.29 -24.84
C SER A 37 -19.45 -11.29 -23.96
N ASN A 38 -20.29 -10.27 -24.15
CA ASN A 38 -21.74 -10.16 -23.97
C ASN A 38 -22.41 -10.94 -22.82
N ALA A 39 -22.74 -10.21 -21.74
CA ALA A 39 -23.87 -10.55 -20.87
C ALA A 39 -24.57 -9.27 -20.37
N THR A 40 -25.87 -9.18 -20.64
CA THR A 40 -26.78 -8.14 -20.12
C THR A 40 -27.22 -8.53 -18.71
N PHE A 41 -27.03 -7.65 -17.72
CA PHE A 41 -27.49 -7.87 -16.34
C PHE A 41 -28.53 -6.82 -15.94
N THR A 42 -29.71 -7.29 -15.53
CA THR A 42 -30.79 -6.48 -14.93
C THR A 42 -30.62 -6.45 -13.40
N TYR A 43 -30.75 -5.25 -12.82
CA TYR A 43 -30.67 -5.04 -11.37
C TYR A 43 -32.03 -5.28 -10.72
N SER A 44 -32.04 -6.03 -9.62
CA SER A 44 -33.12 -6.04 -8.63
C SER A 44 -32.55 -5.72 -7.24
N PHE A 45 -33.34 -4.95 -6.48
CA PHE A 45 -33.05 -4.38 -5.16
C PHE A 45 -32.58 -5.42 -4.13
N ILE A 46 -31.59 -5.06 -3.30
CA ILE A 46 -31.20 -5.84 -2.11
C ILE A 46 -31.20 -4.92 -0.87
N PRO A 47 -32.04 -5.17 0.16
CA PRO A 47 -31.97 -4.49 1.45
C PRO A 47 -31.11 -5.24 2.48
N LEU A 48 -30.57 -4.49 3.46
CA LEU A 48 -30.07 -4.91 4.78
C LEU A 48 -29.00 -6.03 4.92
N GLY A 49 -28.27 -6.42 3.86
CA GLY A 49 -27.09 -7.32 3.96
C GLY A 49 -25.75 -6.64 4.34
N TRP A 50 -25.78 -5.35 4.70
CA TRP A 50 -24.62 -4.45 4.61
C TRP A 50 -23.58 -4.53 5.74
N LEU A 51 -23.85 -5.24 6.83
CA LEU A 51 -22.92 -5.33 7.97
C LEU A 51 -22.02 -6.57 7.99
N LEU A 52 -22.25 -7.55 7.10
CA LEU A 52 -21.40 -8.74 6.94
C LEU A 52 -20.40 -8.64 5.76
N SER A 53 -20.43 -7.53 5.02
CA SER A 53 -19.69 -7.35 3.76
C SER A 53 -18.21 -7.00 3.95
N THR A 54 -17.84 -6.28 5.00
CA THR A 54 -16.44 -5.83 5.19
C THR A 54 -15.51 -6.95 5.65
N TYR A 55 -16.02 -7.91 6.44
CA TYR A 55 -15.23 -9.05 6.91
C TYR A 55 -14.97 -10.09 5.80
N THR A 56 -15.90 -10.21 4.85
CA THR A 56 -15.80 -11.17 3.73
C THR A 56 -14.93 -10.64 2.59
N MET A 57 -14.88 -9.33 2.38
CA MET A 57 -13.96 -8.68 1.43
C MET A 57 -12.48 -8.92 1.75
N PHE A 58 -12.12 -9.08 3.03
CA PHE A 58 -10.74 -9.38 3.42
C PHE A 58 -10.32 -10.83 3.07
N LYS A 59 -11.26 -11.80 3.11
CA LYS A 59 -11.00 -13.19 2.73
C LYS A 59 -11.04 -13.44 1.22
N TYR A 60 -11.87 -12.71 0.46
CA TYR A 60 -12.00 -12.96 -0.98
C TYR A 60 -10.79 -12.48 -1.79
N PHE A 61 -10.09 -11.43 -1.34
CA PHE A 61 -8.89 -10.93 -2.00
C PHE A 61 -7.66 -11.82 -1.79
N SER A 62 -7.56 -12.57 -0.69
CA SER A 62 -6.45 -13.50 -0.48
C SER A 62 -6.46 -14.70 -1.44
N THR A 63 -7.63 -15.08 -1.97
CA THR A 63 -7.79 -16.28 -2.82
C THR A 63 -7.55 -16.03 -4.32
N LEU A 64 -7.66 -14.80 -4.82
CA LEU A 64 -7.63 -14.51 -6.27
C LEU A 64 -6.23 -14.37 -6.88
N PHE A 65 -5.16 -14.51 -6.10
CA PHE A 65 -3.77 -14.34 -6.57
C PHE A 65 -2.85 -15.54 -6.31
N HIS A 66 -3.41 -16.76 -6.25
CA HIS A 66 -2.62 -18.00 -6.33
C HIS A 66 -2.25 -18.31 -7.79
N ASN A 67 -1.44 -17.47 -8.41
CA ASN A 67 -0.72 -17.88 -9.62
C ASN A 67 0.48 -18.74 -9.21
N ASN A 68 0.73 -19.81 -9.97
CA ASN A 68 1.84 -20.76 -9.86
C ASN A 68 3.22 -20.11 -10.09
N SER A 69 3.53 -19.05 -9.37
CA SER A 69 4.88 -18.56 -9.23
C SER A 69 5.60 -19.58 -8.36
N THR A 70 6.64 -20.22 -8.90
CA THR A 70 7.63 -20.97 -8.12
C THR A 70 8.05 -20.09 -6.96
N SER A 71 7.52 -20.37 -5.77
CA SER A 71 7.85 -19.67 -4.54
C SER A 71 9.32 -19.91 -4.30
N GLN A 72 10.19 -19.00 -4.76
CA GLN A 72 11.52 -18.92 -4.19
C GLN A 72 11.27 -18.70 -2.71
N ASN A 73 11.68 -19.67 -1.89
CA ASN A 73 11.56 -19.59 -0.45
C ASN A 73 12.35 -18.36 0.00
N PHE A 74 11.60 -17.30 0.22
CA PHE A 74 12.12 -16.03 0.65
C PHE A 74 12.20 -16.07 2.17
N GLU A 75 13.43 -16.14 2.70
CA GLU A 75 13.65 -16.19 4.13
C GLU A 75 14.01 -14.78 4.65
N ILE A 76 13.08 -14.15 5.36
CA ILE A 76 13.38 -12.94 6.11
C ILE A 76 14.28 -13.32 7.28
N ASN A 77 15.48 -12.73 7.35
CA ASN A 77 16.37 -12.87 8.48
C ASN A 77 15.79 -12.14 9.71
N LYS A 78 14.96 -12.86 10.49
CA LYS A 78 14.27 -12.33 11.67
C LYS A 78 15.25 -11.78 12.72
N THR A 79 16.43 -12.39 12.87
CA THR A 79 17.45 -11.96 13.83
C THR A 79 18.00 -10.57 13.47
N GLU A 80 18.21 -10.32 12.19
CA GLU A 80 18.72 -9.03 11.69
C GLU A 80 17.67 -7.93 11.83
N PHE A 81 16.41 -8.20 11.46
CA PHE A 81 15.30 -7.27 11.69
C PHE A 81 15.09 -6.96 13.17
N TYR A 82 15.15 -7.99 14.04
CA TYR A 82 15.04 -7.77 15.49
C TYR A 82 16.13 -6.84 15.99
N ARG A 83 17.37 -7.03 15.55
CA ARG A 83 18.49 -6.16 15.89
C ARG A 83 18.25 -4.73 15.41
N TRP A 84 17.83 -4.56 14.16
CA TRP A 84 17.53 -3.25 13.57
C TRP A 84 16.40 -2.52 14.31
N VAL A 85 15.28 -3.18 14.60
CA VAL A 85 14.17 -2.58 15.37
C VAL A 85 14.64 -2.16 16.77
N LYS A 86 15.49 -2.95 17.43
CA LYS A 86 16.06 -2.58 18.74
C LYS A 86 17.01 -1.38 18.66
N GLN A 87 17.86 -1.32 17.63
CA GLN A 87 18.80 -0.22 17.43
C GLN A 87 18.11 1.10 17.04
N THR A 88 16.99 1.01 16.32
CA THR A 88 16.25 2.18 15.81
C THR A 88 15.02 2.56 16.66
N GLY A 89 14.74 1.84 17.74
CA GLY A 89 13.46 1.96 18.49
C GLY A 89 13.22 3.31 19.20
N ASP A 90 14.22 4.18 19.22
CA ASP A 90 14.18 5.56 19.72
C ASP A 90 14.49 6.61 18.63
N LYS A 91 14.67 6.19 17.37
CA LYS A 91 15.04 7.06 16.24
C LYS A 91 13.81 7.39 15.39
N TRP A 92 13.78 8.63 14.93
CA TRP A 92 12.81 9.13 13.96
C TRP A 92 13.33 8.86 12.56
N LEU A 93 12.61 8.04 11.80
CA LEU A 93 12.99 7.60 10.46
C LEU A 93 11.92 8.00 9.44
N ASP A 94 12.34 8.42 8.26
CA ASP A 94 11.45 8.64 7.13
C ASP A 94 11.12 7.31 6.45
N VAL A 95 9.86 7.12 6.08
CA VAL A 95 9.38 5.96 5.32
C VAL A 95 9.15 6.38 3.88
N TYR A 96 9.82 5.70 2.95
CA TYR A 96 9.68 5.89 1.51
C TYR A 96 8.99 4.69 0.89
N VAL A 97 8.00 4.95 0.04
CA VAL A 97 7.38 3.95 -0.83
C VAL A 97 7.50 4.45 -2.27
N ALA A 98 8.18 3.68 -3.11
CA ALA A 98 8.44 4.03 -4.50
C ALA A 98 9.12 5.40 -4.68
N GLY A 99 10.09 5.72 -3.81
CA GLY A 99 10.79 7.01 -3.80
C GLY A 99 9.96 8.19 -3.26
N VAL A 100 8.69 7.97 -2.90
CA VAL A 100 7.85 9.00 -2.29
C VAL A 100 7.88 8.85 -0.78
N VAL A 101 8.29 9.91 -0.08
CA VAL A 101 8.31 9.95 1.39
C VAL A 101 6.91 10.11 1.94
N PHE A 102 6.61 9.39 3.02
CA PHE A 102 5.40 9.63 3.81
C PHE A 102 5.45 11.01 4.47
N GLY A 103 4.29 11.66 4.61
CA GLY A 103 4.21 13.07 5.01
C GLY A 103 4.45 14.05 3.87
N GLY A 104 4.99 13.63 2.72
CA GLY A 104 5.19 14.46 1.54
C GLY A 104 6.55 15.15 1.47
N ARG A 105 7.21 15.39 2.61
CA ARG A 105 8.60 15.85 2.68
C ARG A 105 9.41 15.06 3.73
N PRO A 106 10.73 14.91 3.52
CA PRO A 106 11.61 14.34 4.54
C PRO A 106 11.48 15.08 5.87
N GLY A 107 11.40 14.34 6.97
CA GLY A 107 11.24 14.89 8.33
C GLY A 107 9.85 15.43 8.68
N GLU A 108 8.88 15.43 7.76
CA GLU A 108 7.54 15.98 8.01
C GLU A 108 6.65 15.03 8.83
N ALA A 109 6.72 13.72 8.56
CA ALA A 109 5.97 12.70 9.28
C ALA A 109 6.86 11.49 9.64
N PRO A 110 7.96 11.71 10.38
CA PRO A 110 8.87 10.64 10.69
C PRO A 110 8.23 9.61 11.62
N GLN A 111 8.75 8.40 11.58
CA GLN A 111 8.18 7.23 12.23
C GLN A 111 9.23 6.55 13.11
N VAL A 112 8.80 6.04 14.27
CA VAL A 112 9.66 5.29 15.17
C VAL A 112 9.30 3.80 15.08
N PRO A 113 10.18 2.93 14.55
CA PRO A 113 9.91 1.48 14.51
C PRO A 113 9.67 0.92 15.92
N LYS A 114 8.71 0.01 16.07
CA LYS A 114 8.40 -0.62 17.37
C LYS A 114 8.45 -2.13 17.35
N ASP A 115 7.87 -2.74 16.34
CA ASP A 115 7.79 -4.20 16.23
C ASP A 115 7.69 -4.62 14.78
N PHE A 116 8.02 -5.89 14.52
CA PHE A 116 7.88 -6.51 13.22
C PHE A 116 7.32 -7.93 13.32
N GLN A 117 6.60 -8.36 12.30
CA GLN A 117 6.10 -9.72 12.17
C GLN A 117 6.34 -10.22 10.76
N VAL A 118 6.68 -11.51 10.66
CA VAL A 118 6.76 -12.22 9.38
C VAL A 118 5.62 -13.22 9.36
N ILE A 119 4.68 -13.01 8.44
CA ILE A 119 3.47 -13.82 8.29
C ILE A 119 3.44 -14.28 6.84
N ASP A 120 3.55 -15.59 6.63
CA ASP A 120 3.72 -16.18 5.30
C ASP A 120 4.86 -15.47 4.53
N ASN A 121 4.62 -15.04 3.29
CA ASN A 121 5.56 -14.28 2.47
C ASN A 121 5.41 -12.76 2.66
N SER A 122 5.03 -12.30 3.85
CA SER A 122 4.82 -10.88 4.13
C SER A 122 5.59 -10.39 5.35
N LEU A 123 6.07 -9.16 5.27
CA LEU A 123 6.65 -8.41 6.39
C LEU A 123 5.65 -7.35 6.84
N LEU A 124 5.33 -7.34 8.13
CA LEU A 124 4.58 -6.28 8.79
C LEU A 124 5.51 -5.53 9.74
N LEU A 125 5.61 -4.21 9.59
CA LEU A 125 6.27 -3.30 10.52
C LEU A 125 5.22 -2.42 11.20
N THR A 126 5.41 -2.19 12.49
CA THR A 126 4.57 -1.30 13.30
C THR A 126 5.41 -0.15 13.84
N PHE A 127 4.78 1.02 13.94
CA PHE A 127 5.43 2.25 14.35
C PHE A 127 4.75 2.87 15.58
N GLY A 128 5.45 3.82 16.20
CA GLY A 128 5.19 4.33 17.54
C GLY A 128 3.79 4.84 17.85
N THR A 129 3.03 5.38 16.89
CA THR A 129 1.65 5.78 17.18
C THR A 129 0.72 4.60 16.93
N THR A 130 0.49 4.27 15.66
CA THR A 130 -0.48 3.27 15.22
C THR A 130 -0.23 2.82 13.78
N GLU A 131 0.74 3.41 13.11
CA GLU A 131 1.02 3.23 11.70
C GLU A 131 1.58 1.83 11.43
N ARG A 132 1.26 1.32 10.24
CA ARG A 132 1.60 -0.04 9.83
C ARG A 132 2.10 -0.03 8.40
N LEU A 133 3.25 -0.65 8.16
CA LEU A 133 3.78 -0.95 6.83
C LEU A 133 3.71 -2.45 6.60
N TRP A 134 2.88 -2.88 5.67
CA TRP A 134 2.77 -4.28 5.27
C TRP A 134 3.30 -4.46 3.85
N ILE A 135 4.19 -5.43 3.66
CA ILE A 135 4.95 -5.62 2.44
C ILE A 135 4.81 -7.09 2.03
N GLN A 136 4.15 -7.32 0.90
CA GLN A 136 3.90 -8.66 0.36
C GLN A 136 4.94 -9.05 -0.67
N GLU A 137 5.45 -10.27 -0.53
CA GLU A 137 6.46 -10.88 -1.39
C GLU A 137 7.68 -9.95 -1.55
N PRO A 138 8.33 -9.49 -0.44
CA PRO A 138 9.49 -8.63 -0.56
C PRO A 138 10.69 -9.39 -1.15
N ILE A 139 11.51 -8.70 -1.93
CA ILE A 139 12.70 -9.24 -2.61
C ILE A 139 13.85 -8.25 -2.42
N GLY A 140 15.04 -8.78 -2.14
CA GLY A 140 16.26 -7.99 -2.00
C GLY A 140 16.20 -7.07 -0.77
N ILE A 141 15.89 -7.64 0.39
CA ILE A 141 15.97 -6.90 1.66
C ILE A 141 17.43 -6.63 1.99
N GLN A 142 17.73 -5.39 2.33
CA GLN A 142 19.01 -4.97 2.86
C GLN A 142 18.77 -4.24 4.18
N ILE A 143 19.53 -4.59 5.21
CA ILE A 143 19.44 -3.99 6.53
C ILE A 143 20.83 -3.47 6.88
N SER A 144 20.89 -2.22 7.32
CA SER A 144 22.07 -1.61 7.91
C SER A 144 21.79 -1.24 9.36
N GLU A 145 22.68 -0.48 10.00
CA GLU A 145 22.51 -0.08 11.39
C GLU A 145 21.25 0.78 11.62
N LEU A 146 21.00 1.75 10.73
CA LEU A 146 19.90 2.71 10.87
C LEU A 146 18.90 2.67 9.71
N GLU A 147 19.20 1.92 8.66
CA GLU A 147 18.37 1.87 7.46
C GLU A 147 17.93 0.44 7.17
N PHE A 148 16.75 0.31 6.57
CA PHE A 148 16.45 -0.87 5.79
C PHE A 148 15.87 -0.48 4.45
N SER A 149 16.10 -1.33 3.45
CA SER A 149 15.53 -1.18 2.13
C SER A 149 15.04 -2.52 1.59
N ILE A 150 14.12 -2.47 0.66
CA ILE A 150 13.59 -3.62 -0.07
C ILE A 150 13.62 -3.23 -1.53
N GLN A 151 14.34 -4.02 -2.35
CA GLN A 151 14.50 -3.71 -3.76
C GLN A 151 13.16 -3.77 -4.50
N SER A 152 12.39 -4.84 -4.30
CA SER A 152 11.10 -5.05 -4.96
C SER A 152 10.09 -5.74 -4.05
N ALA A 153 8.80 -5.55 -4.33
CA ALA A 153 7.68 -6.18 -3.64
C ALA A 153 6.48 -6.17 -4.58
N LYS A 154 5.55 -7.11 -4.41
CA LYS A 154 4.32 -7.15 -5.23
C LYS A 154 3.31 -6.10 -4.76
N VAL A 155 3.14 -6.00 -3.45
CA VAL A 155 2.21 -5.05 -2.82
C VAL A 155 2.88 -4.42 -1.61
N VAL A 156 2.74 -3.11 -1.49
CA VAL A 156 3.11 -2.35 -0.28
C VAL A 156 1.88 -1.62 0.22
N ARG A 157 1.51 -1.84 1.48
CA ARG A 157 0.40 -1.16 2.15
C ARG A 157 0.93 -0.33 3.30
N TRP A 158 0.61 0.95 3.30
CA TRP A 158 0.89 1.85 4.40
C TRP A 158 -0.45 2.27 5.02
N GLY A 159 -0.63 2.04 6.31
CA GLY A 159 -1.84 2.39 7.04
C GLY A 159 -1.55 3.34 8.19
N TRP A 160 -2.42 4.33 8.38
CA TRP A 160 -2.29 5.35 9.43
C TRP A 160 -3.67 5.87 9.85
N HIS A 161 -3.78 6.46 11.03
CA HIS A 161 -4.98 7.21 11.40
C HIS A 161 -4.88 8.66 10.89
N TYR A 162 -5.99 9.22 10.41
CA TYR A 162 -6.03 10.60 9.94
C TYR A 162 -5.60 11.57 11.04
N TYR A 163 -4.59 12.39 10.76
CA TYR A 163 -4.01 13.32 11.74
C TYR A 163 -5.02 14.35 12.25
N GLY A 164 -4.99 14.61 13.56
CA GLY A 164 -5.93 15.52 14.22
C GLY A 164 -7.32 14.92 14.45
N ARG A 165 -7.51 13.61 14.26
CA ARG A 165 -8.77 12.89 14.55
C ARG A 165 -8.55 11.79 15.60
N PRO A 166 -9.61 11.33 16.29
CA PRO A 166 -9.52 10.18 17.19
C PRO A 166 -8.98 8.93 16.48
N GLN A 167 -8.08 8.18 17.11
CA GLN A 167 -7.53 6.94 16.59
C GLN A 167 -8.58 5.81 16.67
N THR A 168 -9.48 5.78 15.69
CA THR A 168 -10.54 4.80 15.56
C THR A 168 -10.52 4.20 14.16
N SER A 169 -11.13 3.02 13.98
CA SER A 169 -11.25 2.39 12.66
C SER A 169 -11.96 3.27 11.62
N LEU A 170 -12.84 4.19 12.06
CA LEU A 170 -13.51 5.16 11.20
C LEU A 170 -12.59 6.25 10.65
N ASN A 171 -11.40 6.42 11.23
CA ASN A 171 -10.39 7.39 10.80
C ASN A 171 -9.15 6.71 10.21
N TRP A 172 -9.23 5.42 9.87
CA TRP A 172 -8.12 4.67 9.29
C TRP A 172 -7.97 4.96 7.80
N CYS A 173 -6.82 5.50 7.43
CA CYS A 173 -6.37 5.66 6.06
C CYS A 173 -5.47 4.49 5.65
N GLU A 174 -5.54 4.12 4.38
CA GLU A 174 -4.66 3.14 3.77
C GLU A 174 -4.15 3.65 2.40
N GLN A 175 -2.86 3.49 2.15
CA GLN A 175 -2.24 3.64 0.85
C GLN A 175 -1.76 2.27 0.39
N VAL A 176 -2.29 1.78 -0.73
CA VAL A 176 -1.89 0.52 -1.35
C VAL A 176 -1.14 0.81 -2.64
N SER A 177 0.10 0.34 -2.74
CA SER A 177 0.93 0.40 -3.94
C SER A 177 1.08 -1.01 -4.50
N ILE A 178 0.58 -1.23 -5.72
CA ILE A 178 0.71 -2.49 -6.46
C ILE A 178 1.76 -2.28 -7.55
N VAL A 179 2.78 -3.12 -7.57
CA VAL A 179 3.90 -3.04 -8.52
C VAL A 179 3.66 -3.98 -9.69
N ASN A 180 3.65 -3.43 -10.90
CA ASN A 180 3.49 -4.17 -12.16
C ASN A 180 4.64 -3.78 -13.11
N GLY A 181 5.76 -4.52 -13.04
CA GLY A 181 6.96 -4.16 -13.77
C GLY A 181 7.52 -2.82 -13.30
N ASN A 182 7.65 -1.84 -14.20
CA ASN A 182 8.12 -0.49 -13.89
C ASN A 182 6.98 0.48 -13.53
N GLN A 183 5.73 0.01 -13.50
CA GLN A 183 4.58 0.84 -13.14
C GLN A 183 4.09 0.53 -11.73
N ILE A 184 3.67 1.57 -11.03
CA ILE A 184 3.05 1.45 -9.71
C ILE A 184 1.66 2.06 -9.78
N THR A 185 0.67 1.26 -9.41
CA THR A 185 -0.67 1.73 -9.12
C THR A 185 -0.78 2.00 -7.63
N LYS A 186 -0.90 3.27 -7.26
CA LYS A 186 -1.10 3.72 -5.89
C LYS A 186 -2.55 4.11 -5.68
N THR A 187 -3.20 3.49 -4.70
CA THR A 187 -4.55 3.82 -4.26
C THR A 187 -4.49 4.32 -2.83
N VAL A 188 -4.99 5.52 -2.56
CA VAL A 188 -5.20 6.04 -1.21
C VAL A 188 -6.69 5.98 -0.89
N LEU A 189 -7.01 5.37 0.24
CA LEU A 189 -8.34 5.25 0.81
C LEU A 189 -8.31 5.97 2.16
N CYS A 190 -9.06 7.06 2.29
CA CYS A 190 -9.17 7.79 3.54
C CYS A 190 -10.64 8.12 3.83
N PRO A 191 -11.18 7.75 5.00
CA PRO A 191 -12.45 8.26 5.46
C PRO A 191 -12.29 9.76 5.76
N LEU A 192 -13.10 10.58 5.11
CA LEU A 192 -13.22 12.02 5.35
C LEU A 192 -14.66 12.35 5.73
N ASP A 193 -14.88 13.53 6.29
CA ASP A 193 -16.22 13.98 6.67
C ASP A 193 -17.18 13.88 5.45
N GLY A 194 -18.11 12.92 5.50
CA GLY A 194 -19.10 12.68 4.44
C GLY A 194 -18.77 11.58 3.42
N GLY A 195 -17.70 10.78 3.59
CA GLY A 195 -17.48 9.60 2.76
C GLY A 195 -16.05 9.05 2.76
N ILE A 196 -15.75 8.17 1.81
CA ILE A 196 -14.40 7.66 1.58
C ILE A 196 -13.82 8.43 0.39
N GLU A 197 -12.71 9.13 0.59
CA GLU A 197 -11.91 9.64 -0.53
C GLU A 197 -11.08 8.48 -1.07
N THR A 198 -11.20 8.26 -2.38
CA THR A 198 -10.36 7.33 -3.13
C THR A 198 -9.58 8.10 -4.16
N LYS A 199 -8.25 8.01 -4.08
CA LYS A 199 -7.34 8.59 -5.06
C LYS A 199 -6.48 7.49 -5.65
N VAL A 200 -6.63 7.26 -6.95
CA VAL A 200 -5.78 6.34 -7.72
C VAL A 200 -4.75 7.17 -8.47
N THR A 201 -3.50 6.74 -8.48
CA THR A 201 -2.42 7.35 -9.23
C THR A 201 -1.56 6.25 -9.82
N VAL A 202 -1.32 6.31 -11.13
CA VAL A 202 -0.41 5.41 -11.82
C VAL A 202 0.82 6.22 -12.23
N PHE A 203 2.00 5.69 -11.95
CA PHE A 203 3.26 6.34 -12.31
C PHE A 203 4.35 5.31 -12.59
N GLU A 204 5.34 5.71 -13.37
CA GLU A 204 6.55 4.93 -13.60
C GLU A 204 7.51 5.08 -12.43
N PHE A 205 8.15 3.97 -12.06
CA PHE A 205 9.12 3.87 -10.98
C PHE A 205 10.46 3.42 -11.54
N ASP A 206 11.52 4.11 -11.10
CA ASP A 206 12.89 3.71 -11.41
C ASP A 206 13.24 2.45 -10.61
N GLN A 207 13.27 1.31 -11.29
CA GLN A 207 13.54 0.01 -10.67
C GLN A 207 14.97 -0.12 -10.12
N SER A 208 15.85 0.83 -10.38
CA SER A 208 17.16 0.89 -9.71
C SER A 208 17.06 1.37 -8.26
N LEU A 209 15.95 2.02 -7.90
CA LEU A 209 15.66 2.44 -6.53
C LEU A 209 14.91 1.33 -5.77
N PRO A 210 15.05 1.27 -4.44
CA PRO A 210 14.26 0.34 -3.63
C PRO A 210 12.79 0.74 -3.60
N ILE A 211 11.88 -0.25 -3.70
CA ILE A 211 10.43 -0.01 -3.57
C ILE A 211 10.05 0.50 -2.18
N VAL A 212 10.78 0.08 -1.15
CA VAL A 212 10.63 0.55 0.23
C VAL A 212 11.99 0.91 0.77
N SER A 213 12.09 2.05 1.42
CA SER A 213 13.26 2.43 2.21
C SER A 213 12.81 3.12 3.48
N VAL A 214 13.40 2.74 4.61
CA VAL A 214 13.25 3.43 5.89
C VAL A 214 14.62 3.85 6.35
N ARG A 215 14.81 5.14 6.57
CA ARG A 215 16.12 5.75 6.80
C ARG A 215 16.04 6.98 7.69
N PRO A 216 17.15 7.41 8.33
CA PRO A 216 17.16 8.61 9.15
C PRO A 216 16.63 9.84 8.40
N CYS A 217 15.93 10.71 9.13
CA CYS A 217 15.56 12.02 8.61
C CYS A 217 16.83 12.80 8.27
N LEU A 218 16.90 13.37 7.06
CA LEU A 218 17.96 14.30 6.71
C LEU A 218 17.69 15.61 7.46
N SER A 219 18.54 15.93 8.43
CA SER A 219 18.53 17.20 9.17
C SER A 219 18.95 18.37 8.30
#